data_AF-A0A0J7ITL8-F1
#
_entry.id   AF-A0A0J7ITL8-F1
#
_cell.length_a   1.000
_cell.length_b   1.000
_cell.length_c   1.000
_cell.angle_alpha   90.00
_cell.angle_beta   90.00
_cell.angle_gamma   90.00
#
_symmetry.space_group_name_H-M   'P 1'
#
loop_
_entity.id
_entity.type
_entity.pdbx_description
1 polymer ?
#
loop_
_entity_poly.entity_id
_entity_poly.type
_entity_poly.pdbx_seq_one_letter_code
_entity_poly.pdbx_strand_id
1 'polypeptide(L)'
;MSKKPIQILKEYFKVGKRPTEGQFEDLMDSFAHLDGPELEKIIENVNSHNGYLQFTSQNGNLIAQISFQDIRNNMNIPANLVQSINGQTGNVTLNLQGPTDVGSAREGIAKFFTPDFSSSNIFHVKLPYKVNTNSAMFHIKAIGYNYGGSDIIDVTWVGYCYQPSSALMNTKTSVLSSTAITAGQYVGSDSHIYLWFKVPDTYYTTFRIDAMRVGNGTLLQEGDVQIIMSPQNQL
;
A
#
# COMPACT_ATOMS: atom_id res chain seq x y z
N MET A 1 39.52 28.89 14.63
CA MET A 1 39.67 30.35 14.82
C MET A 1 38.32 31.02 14.61
N SER A 2 37.97 32.06 15.37
CA SER A 2 36.70 32.78 15.14
C SER A 2 36.76 33.53 13.81
N LYS A 3 35.81 33.27 12.90
CA LYS A 3 35.75 33.90 11.58
C LYS A 3 35.51 35.42 11.71
N LYS A 4 36.23 36.23 10.93
CA LYS A 4 36.14 37.70 10.99
C LYS A 4 34.99 38.21 10.10
N PRO A 5 34.23 39.24 10.52
CA PRO A 5 33.20 39.87 9.70
C PRO A 5 33.72 40.43 8.37
N ILE A 6 32.92 40.38 7.31
CA ILE A 6 33.30 40.85 5.97
C ILE A 6 33.73 42.33 5.92
N GLN A 7 33.19 43.17 6.81
CA GLN A 7 33.60 44.56 6.97
C GLN A 7 35.07 44.67 7.40
N ILE A 8 35.56 43.75 8.24
CA ILE A 8 36.96 43.71 8.68
C ILE A 8 37.85 43.16 7.55
N LEU A 9 37.36 42.18 6.78
CA LEU A 9 38.11 41.60 5.66
C LEU A 9 38.35 42.61 4.53
N LYS A 10 37.38 43.49 4.24
CA LYS A 10 37.51 44.57 3.23
C LYS A 10 38.67 45.53 3.51
N GLU A 11 39.07 45.69 4.77
CA GLU A 11 40.20 46.53 5.16
C GLU A 11 41.56 46.01 4.67
N TYR A 12 41.65 44.71 4.35
CA TYR A 12 42.85 44.08 3.82
C TYR A 12 43.08 44.37 2.32
N PHE A 13 42.05 44.88 1.63
CA PHE A 13 42.04 45.10 0.18
C PHE A 13 41.96 46.58 -0.24
N LYS A 14 42.17 47.51 0.70
CA LYS A 14 42.24 48.95 0.39
C LYS A 14 43.47 49.29 -0.45
N VAL A 15 43.37 50.38 -1.22
CA VAL A 15 44.44 50.89 -2.09
C VAL A 15 45.79 50.93 -1.35
N GLY A 16 46.82 50.34 -1.95
CA GLY A 16 48.16 50.26 -1.39
C GLY A 16 48.42 49.10 -0.44
N LYS A 17 47.43 48.22 -0.18
CA LYS A 17 47.62 46.99 0.59
C LYS A 17 47.54 45.76 -0.32
N ARG A 18 48.50 44.85 -0.17
CA ARG A 18 48.43 43.50 -0.74
C ARG A 18 48.10 42.52 0.38
N PRO A 19 46.95 41.84 0.34
CA PRO A 19 46.59 40.86 1.36
C PRO A 19 47.54 39.66 1.31
N THR A 20 47.74 39.03 2.46
CA THR A 20 48.41 37.73 2.57
C THR A 20 47.51 36.61 2.04
N GLU A 21 48.11 35.46 1.74
CA GLU A 21 47.37 34.27 1.27
C GLU A 21 46.27 33.86 2.27
N GLY A 22 46.57 33.80 3.56
CA GLY A 22 45.55 33.51 4.59
C GLY A 22 44.45 34.57 4.71
N GLN A 23 44.75 35.84 4.41
CA GLN A 23 43.72 36.90 4.36
C GLN A 23 42.84 36.81 3.09
N PHE A 24 43.40 36.27 2.02
CA PHE A 24 42.66 35.99 0.80
C PHE A 24 41.80 34.74 0.96
N GLU A 25 42.31 33.70 1.60
CA GLU A 25 41.58 32.50 2.02
C GLU A 25 40.41 32.86 2.94
N ASP A 26 40.65 33.67 3.97
CA ASP A 26 39.60 34.21 4.86
C ASP A 26 38.49 34.94 4.08
N LEU A 27 38.84 35.65 3.00
CA LEU A 27 37.87 36.34 2.13
C LEU A 27 37.08 35.35 1.28
N MET A 28 37.74 34.38 0.65
CA MET A 28 37.09 33.37 -0.19
C MET A 28 36.14 32.50 0.65
N ASP A 29 36.57 32.10 1.85
CA ASP A 29 35.75 31.38 2.82
C ASP A 29 34.55 32.19 3.31
N SER A 30 34.64 33.53 3.32
CA SER A 30 33.50 34.39 3.66
C SER A 30 32.40 34.44 2.59
N PHE A 31 32.74 34.13 1.33
CA PHE A 31 31.77 34.10 0.22
C PHE A 31 31.22 32.70 -0.06
N ALA A 32 31.95 31.64 0.32
CA ALA A 32 31.60 30.26 -0.04
C ALA A 32 30.81 29.49 1.03
N HIS A 33 30.72 29.99 2.27
CA HIS A 33 30.08 29.25 3.35
C HIS A 33 28.60 29.62 3.58
N LEU A 34 27.73 28.65 3.32
CA LEU A 34 26.33 28.63 3.73
C LEU A 34 26.20 28.18 5.20
N ASP A 35 27.00 28.72 6.11
CA ASP A 35 27.17 28.17 7.47
C ASP A 35 26.89 29.21 8.57
N GLY A 36 26.13 30.26 8.24
CA GLY A 36 25.81 31.38 9.13
C GLY A 36 24.31 31.66 9.23
N PRO A 37 23.89 32.75 9.92
CA PRO A 37 22.49 33.15 10.04
C PRO A 37 21.81 33.39 8.68
N GLU A 38 22.57 33.46 7.58
CA GLU A 38 22.03 33.50 6.22
C GLU A 38 21.48 32.16 5.73
N LEU A 39 22.06 31.02 6.16
CA LEU A 39 21.47 29.69 5.92
C LEU A 39 20.23 29.48 6.78
N GLU A 40 20.26 29.87 8.06
CA GLU A 40 19.07 29.86 8.92
C GLU A 40 17.96 30.73 8.32
N LYS A 41 18.29 31.91 7.76
CA LYS A 41 17.33 32.74 7.00
C LYS A 41 16.79 32.05 5.76
N ILE A 42 17.57 31.26 5.03
CA ILE A 42 17.05 30.50 3.87
C ILE A 42 16.08 29.42 4.35
N ILE A 43 16.40 28.72 5.44
CA ILE A 43 15.53 27.68 6.03
C ILE A 43 14.24 28.31 6.58
N GLU A 44 14.32 29.45 7.26
CA GLU A 44 13.14 30.19 7.76
C GLU A 44 12.28 30.78 6.64
N ASN A 45 12.84 31.08 5.47
CA ASN A 45 12.11 31.62 4.31
C ASN A 45 11.52 30.53 3.40
N VAL A 46 11.79 29.25 3.69
CA VAL A 46 11.19 28.09 3.02
C VAL A 46 10.28 27.39 4.02
N ASN A 47 9.02 27.82 4.05
CA ASN A 47 8.01 27.24 4.93
C ASN A 47 6.86 26.63 4.13
N SER A 48 6.31 25.54 4.65
CA SER A 48 5.02 25.03 4.20
C SER A 48 3.90 25.79 4.89
N HIS A 49 3.09 26.53 4.13
CA HIS A 49 1.90 27.20 4.67
C HIS A 49 0.71 26.97 3.74
N ASN A 50 -0.41 26.47 4.27
CA ASN A 50 -1.67 26.25 3.53
C ASN A 50 -1.57 25.48 2.20
N GLY A 51 -0.57 24.61 2.03
CA GLY A 51 -0.41 23.72 0.88
C GLY A 51 0.55 24.20 -0.18
N TYR A 52 1.33 25.20 0.18
CA TYR A 52 2.32 25.80 -0.68
C TYR A 52 3.67 25.71 -0.01
N LEU A 53 4.67 25.31 -0.78
CA LEU A 53 6.06 25.63 -0.48
C LEU A 53 6.24 27.11 -0.84
N GLN A 54 6.37 27.96 0.17
CA GLN A 54 6.52 29.40 -0.02
C GLN A 54 7.98 29.80 0.10
N PHE A 55 8.41 30.69 -0.79
CA PHE A 55 9.67 31.39 -0.73
C PHE A 55 9.36 32.84 -0.40
N THR A 56 9.77 33.31 0.78
CA THR A 56 9.58 34.69 1.21
C THR A 56 10.87 35.48 1.11
N SER A 57 10.74 36.77 0.82
CA SER A 57 11.85 37.72 0.91
C SER A 57 12.20 37.96 2.37
N GLN A 58 13.37 38.58 2.62
CA GLN A 58 13.83 38.92 3.97
C GLN A 58 12.86 39.84 4.75
N ASN A 59 11.93 40.51 4.05
CA ASN A 59 10.91 41.37 4.65
C ASN A 59 9.56 40.64 4.84
N GLY A 60 9.49 39.33 4.62
CA GLY A 60 8.28 38.52 4.74
C GLY A 60 7.35 38.54 3.51
N ASN A 61 7.71 39.26 2.44
CA ASN A 61 6.88 39.30 1.22
C ASN A 61 7.04 37.99 0.43
N LEU A 62 5.93 37.40 -0.03
CA LEU A 62 5.94 36.23 -0.89
C LEU A 62 6.65 36.53 -2.23
N ILE A 63 7.71 35.78 -2.55
CA ILE A 63 8.44 35.86 -3.82
C ILE A 63 7.90 34.81 -4.79
N ALA A 64 7.75 33.57 -4.30
CA ALA A 64 7.25 32.46 -5.08
C ALA A 64 6.49 31.50 -4.18
N GLN A 65 5.51 30.82 -4.77
CA GLN A 65 4.86 29.68 -4.12
C GLN A 65 4.72 28.55 -5.12
N ILE A 66 4.94 27.33 -4.66
CA ILE A 66 4.69 26.12 -5.43
C ILE A 66 3.58 25.37 -4.70
N SER A 67 2.42 25.18 -5.35
CA SER A 67 1.39 24.33 -4.75
C SER A 67 1.80 22.87 -4.90
N PHE A 68 1.47 22.05 -3.91
CA PHE A 68 1.67 20.61 -4.06
C PHE A 68 0.79 20.01 -5.18
N GLN A 69 -0.29 20.68 -5.57
CA GLN A 69 -1.10 20.32 -6.74
C GLN A 69 -0.36 20.60 -8.06
N ASP A 70 0.43 21.67 -8.14
CA ASP A 70 1.28 21.97 -9.30
C ASP A 70 2.41 20.96 -9.42
N ILE A 71 3.00 20.54 -8.30
CA ILE A 71 3.98 19.44 -8.27
C ILE A 71 3.34 18.16 -8.83
N ARG A 72 2.12 17.81 -8.40
CA ARG A 72 1.38 16.65 -8.91
C ARG A 72 1.15 16.74 -10.43
N ASN A 73 0.69 17.90 -10.90
CA ASN A 73 0.38 18.11 -12.33
C ASN A 73 1.64 18.08 -13.20
N ASN A 74 2.77 18.61 -12.71
CA ASN A 74 4.02 18.70 -13.48
C ASN A 74 4.91 17.46 -13.39
N MET A 75 4.77 16.63 -12.35
CA MET A 75 5.53 15.38 -12.21
C MET A 75 4.86 14.17 -12.89
N ASN A 76 3.78 14.37 -13.65
CA ASN A 76 2.99 13.29 -14.25
C ASN A 76 2.56 12.21 -13.23
N ILE A 77 2.33 12.59 -11.97
CA ILE A 77 1.84 11.63 -10.98
C ILE A 77 0.40 11.28 -11.35
N PRO A 78 0.06 9.99 -11.53
CA PRO A 78 -1.29 9.58 -11.89
C PRO A 78 -2.33 10.14 -10.92
N ALA A 79 -3.39 10.74 -11.45
CA ALA A 79 -4.43 11.38 -10.64
C ALA A 79 -5.13 10.38 -9.69
N ASN A 80 -5.10 9.09 -10.00
CA ASN A 80 -5.65 8.04 -9.15
C ASN A 80 -4.69 7.58 -8.02
N LEU A 81 -3.41 7.96 -8.03
CA LEU A 81 -2.42 7.53 -7.04
C LEU A 81 -2.38 8.43 -5.79
N VAL A 82 -2.59 9.74 -5.95
CA VAL A 82 -2.61 10.70 -4.83
C VAL A 82 -4.06 11.02 -4.47
N GLN A 83 -4.49 10.55 -3.30
CA GLN A 83 -5.83 10.77 -2.78
C GLN A 83 -6.00 12.17 -2.21
N SER A 84 -5.04 12.65 -1.43
CA SER A 84 -5.02 14.01 -0.89
C SER A 84 -3.61 14.46 -0.54
N ILE A 85 -3.41 15.77 -0.53
CA ILE A 85 -2.23 16.39 0.04
C ILE A 85 -2.70 17.35 1.13
N ASN A 86 -2.26 17.11 2.37
CA ASN A 86 -2.54 18.03 3.46
C ASN A 86 -1.69 19.27 3.28
N GLY A 87 -2.35 20.40 3.03
CA GLY A 87 -1.60 21.60 2.71
C GLY A 87 -0.74 22.14 3.87
N GLN A 88 -1.15 21.93 5.12
CA GLN A 88 -0.45 22.50 6.27
C GLN A 88 0.76 21.67 6.70
N THR A 89 0.70 20.35 6.53
CA THR A 89 1.76 19.42 6.99
C THR A 89 2.60 18.85 5.86
N GLY A 90 2.14 18.98 4.61
CA GLY A 90 2.75 18.30 3.46
C GLY A 90 2.47 16.81 3.39
N ASN A 91 1.65 16.25 4.29
CA ASN A 91 1.31 14.82 4.28
C ASN A 91 0.59 14.44 2.98
N VAL A 92 1.10 13.40 2.31
CA VAL A 92 0.50 12.85 1.10
C VAL A 92 -0.22 11.55 1.44
N THR A 93 -1.52 11.51 1.15
CA THR A 93 -2.31 10.27 1.21
C THR A 93 -2.34 9.66 -0.18
N LEU A 94 -1.88 8.41 -0.28
CA LEU A 94 -1.87 7.67 -1.53
C LEU A 94 -3.06 6.73 -1.60
N ASN A 95 -3.74 6.67 -2.75
CA ASN A 95 -4.68 5.61 -3.05
C ASN A 95 -3.93 4.45 -3.70
N LEU A 96 -3.37 3.59 -2.84
CA LEU A 96 -2.63 2.39 -3.25
C LEU A 96 -3.54 1.20 -3.56
N GLN A 97 -4.82 1.28 -3.18
CA GLN A 97 -5.73 0.16 -3.30
C GLN A 97 -6.41 0.11 -4.68
N GLY A 98 -6.39 1.19 -5.45
CA GLY A 98 -7.04 1.24 -6.75
C GLY A 98 -8.58 1.27 -6.65
N PRO A 99 -9.30 1.04 -7.76
CA PRO A 99 -10.75 1.14 -7.80
C PRO A 99 -11.44 0.16 -6.84
N THR A 100 -12.68 0.49 -6.46
CA THR A 100 -13.53 -0.30 -5.56
C THR A 100 -14.90 -0.61 -6.16
N ASP A 101 -15.14 -0.23 -7.41
CA ASP A 101 -16.39 -0.47 -8.14
C ASP A 101 -16.56 -1.95 -8.52
N VAL A 102 -17.73 -2.30 -9.07
CA VAL A 102 -18.02 -3.68 -9.46
C VAL A 102 -17.06 -4.12 -10.57
N GLY A 103 -16.46 -5.29 -10.43
CA GLY A 103 -15.38 -5.79 -11.29
C GLY A 103 -13.98 -5.48 -10.79
N SER A 104 -13.82 -4.60 -9.79
CA SER A 104 -12.54 -4.40 -9.11
C SER A 104 -12.07 -5.68 -8.41
N ALA A 105 -10.76 -5.93 -8.45
CA ALA A 105 -10.12 -7.08 -7.83
C ALA A 105 -9.11 -6.68 -6.75
N ARG A 106 -8.88 -7.58 -5.79
CA ARG A 106 -7.81 -7.54 -4.81
C ARG A 106 -7.08 -8.88 -4.82
N GLU A 107 -5.78 -8.84 -5.05
CA GLU A 107 -4.94 -10.02 -5.04
C GLU A 107 -4.31 -10.22 -3.67
N GLY A 108 -4.17 -11.47 -3.24
CA GLY A 108 -3.48 -11.84 -2.01
C GLY A 108 -4.13 -11.31 -0.73
N ILE A 109 -5.47 -11.24 -0.69
CA ILE A 109 -6.24 -10.89 0.51
C ILE A 109 -6.04 -11.89 1.67
N ALA A 110 -5.53 -13.07 1.36
CA ALA A 110 -4.90 -13.96 2.33
C ALA A 110 -3.82 -14.79 1.66
N LYS A 111 -2.83 -15.23 2.43
CA LYS A 111 -1.71 -16.05 1.96
C LYS A 111 -1.49 -17.20 2.93
N PHE A 112 -1.13 -18.35 2.41
CA PHE A 112 -0.87 -19.53 3.23
C PHE A 112 0.33 -20.30 2.71
N PHE A 113 1.13 -20.80 3.64
CA PHE A 113 2.25 -21.70 3.40
C PHE A 113 2.24 -22.77 4.49
N THR A 114 2.47 -24.02 4.09
CA THR A 114 2.72 -25.12 5.03
C THR A 114 3.91 -25.96 4.56
N PRO A 115 4.90 -26.23 5.43
CA PRO A 115 5.96 -27.18 5.14
C PRO A 115 5.52 -28.63 5.40
N ASP A 116 4.40 -28.84 6.08
CA ASP A 116 4.02 -30.14 6.62
C ASP A 116 3.24 -31.00 5.63
N PHE A 117 3.53 -32.30 5.65
CA PHE A 117 2.81 -33.33 4.92
C PHE A 117 1.47 -33.69 5.59
N SER A 118 0.42 -33.80 4.80
CA SER A 118 -0.85 -34.41 5.19
C SER A 118 -1.66 -34.77 3.95
N SER A 119 -2.19 -35.99 3.93
CA SER A 119 -3.16 -36.45 2.92
C SER A 119 -4.62 -36.27 3.34
N SER A 120 -4.86 -35.80 4.57
CA SER A 120 -6.20 -35.66 5.15
C SER A 120 -6.63 -34.20 5.31
N ASN A 121 -5.67 -33.28 5.46
CA ASN A 121 -5.98 -31.87 5.68
C ASN A 121 -6.70 -31.26 4.48
N ILE A 122 -7.67 -30.41 4.82
CA ILE A 122 -8.47 -29.60 3.91
C ILE A 122 -8.21 -28.14 4.27
N PHE A 123 -8.03 -27.30 3.25
CA PHE A 123 -7.97 -25.86 3.44
C PHE A 123 -9.39 -25.30 3.39
N HIS A 124 -9.82 -24.71 4.49
CA HIS A 124 -11.09 -24.01 4.63
C HIS A 124 -10.83 -22.50 4.62
N VAL A 125 -11.56 -21.76 3.80
CA VAL A 125 -11.54 -20.30 3.73
C VAL A 125 -12.88 -19.80 4.26
N LYS A 126 -12.87 -19.26 5.47
CA LYS A 126 -14.02 -18.65 6.11
C LYS A 126 -14.22 -17.24 5.56
N LEU A 127 -15.38 -16.99 4.97
CA LEU A 127 -15.79 -15.67 4.50
C LEU A 127 -16.45 -14.87 5.64
N PRO A 128 -16.47 -13.52 5.57
CA PRO A 128 -17.13 -12.70 6.59
C PRO A 128 -18.66 -12.72 6.48
N TYR A 129 -19.21 -13.39 5.46
CA TYR A 129 -20.63 -13.44 5.19
C TYR A 129 -21.30 -14.56 5.97
N LYS A 130 -22.32 -14.21 6.74
CA LYS A 130 -23.20 -15.16 7.40
C LYS A 130 -24.56 -15.21 6.72
N VAL A 131 -25.05 -16.42 6.49
CA VAL A 131 -26.33 -16.62 5.80
C VAL A 131 -27.52 -16.09 6.60
N ASN A 132 -27.40 -15.88 7.91
CA ASN A 132 -28.50 -15.34 8.73
C ASN A 132 -28.48 -13.80 8.85
N THR A 133 -27.42 -13.12 8.39
CA THR A 133 -27.31 -11.65 8.50
C THR A 133 -26.94 -10.93 7.21
N ASN A 134 -26.46 -11.63 6.18
CA ASN A 134 -25.92 -11.00 4.98
C ASN A 134 -26.60 -11.45 3.68
N SER A 135 -26.75 -10.49 2.78
CA SER A 135 -27.14 -10.71 1.38
C SER A 135 -26.05 -10.17 0.47
N ALA A 136 -25.04 -10.99 0.15
CA ALA A 136 -23.84 -10.56 -0.57
C ALA A 136 -23.34 -11.63 -1.55
N MET A 137 -23.15 -11.24 -2.81
CA MET A 137 -22.49 -12.08 -3.82
C MET A 137 -20.97 -12.09 -3.59
N PHE A 138 -20.31 -13.17 -3.98
CA PHE A 138 -18.85 -13.29 -3.87
C PHE A 138 -18.23 -13.96 -5.10
N HIS A 139 -17.00 -13.57 -5.39
CA HIS A 139 -16.11 -14.21 -6.35
C HIS A 139 -14.71 -14.28 -5.74
N ILE A 140 -14.27 -15.50 -5.41
CA ILE A 140 -13.03 -15.77 -4.68
C ILE A 140 -12.21 -16.76 -5.49
N LYS A 141 -10.88 -16.57 -5.53
CA LYS A 141 -9.97 -17.44 -6.25
C LYS A 141 -8.78 -17.83 -5.38
N ALA A 142 -8.41 -19.09 -5.37
CA ALA A 142 -7.14 -19.57 -4.82
C ALA A 142 -6.17 -19.86 -5.97
N ILE A 143 -4.96 -19.29 -5.89
CA ILE A 143 -3.89 -19.53 -6.87
C ILE A 143 -2.60 -19.90 -6.11
N GLY A 144 -1.92 -20.94 -6.57
CA GLY A 144 -0.70 -21.40 -5.91
C GLY A 144 -0.05 -22.63 -6.51
N TYR A 145 0.82 -23.24 -5.72
CA TYR A 145 1.57 -24.43 -6.09
C TYR A 145 1.53 -25.44 -4.94
N ASN A 146 1.20 -26.68 -5.29
CA ASN A 146 1.25 -27.83 -4.42
C ASN A 146 2.51 -28.64 -4.75
N TYR A 147 3.60 -28.42 -4.01
CA TYR A 147 4.87 -29.11 -4.29
C TYR A 147 4.75 -30.63 -4.11
N GLY A 148 4.18 -31.11 -3.01
CA GLY A 148 4.03 -32.54 -2.72
C GLY A 148 3.28 -33.32 -3.80
N GLY A 149 2.24 -32.73 -4.38
CA GLY A 149 1.49 -33.30 -5.52
C GLY A 149 1.98 -32.89 -6.90
N SER A 150 3.00 -32.03 -6.99
CA SER A 150 3.50 -31.45 -8.25
C SER A 150 2.39 -30.83 -9.11
N ASP A 151 1.50 -30.07 -8.49
CA ASP A 151 0.24 -29.62 -9.10
C ASP A 151 -0.02 -28.12 -8.95
N ILE A 152 -0.80 -27.56 -9.88
CA ILE A 152 -1.19 -26.15 -9.89
C ILE A 152 -2.48 -25.99 -9.09
N ILE A 153 -2.46 -25.08 -8.11
CA ILE A 153 -3.67 -24.65 -7.43
C ILE A 153 -4.27 -23.52 -8.26
N ASP A 154 -5.40 -23.78 -8.92
CA ASP A 154 -6.27 -22.77 -9.54
C ASP A 154 -7.73 -23.17 -9.27
N VAL A 155 -8.29 -22.59 -8.20
CA VAL A 155 -9.65 -22.86 -7.75
C VAL A 155 -10.45 -21.57 -7.69
N THR A 156 -11.62 -21.54 -8.32
CA THR A 156 -12.53 -20.38 -8.31
C THR A 156 -13.86 -20.76 -7.69
N TRP A 157 -14.35 -19.93 -6.77
CA TRP A 157 -15.67 -20.03 -6.16
C TRP A 157 -16.49 -18.79 -6.44
N VAL A 158 -17.75 -19.01 -6.80
CA VAL A 158 -18.77 -17.96 -6.87
C VAL A 158 -20.02 -18.40 -6.13
N GLY A 159 -20.77 -17.43 -5.61
CA GLY A 159 -22.03 -17.70 -4.95
C GLY A 159 -22.69 -16.46 -4.40
N TYR A 160 -23.83 -16.68 -3.76
CA TYR A 160 -24.62 -15.65 -3.12
C TYR A 160 -25.02 -16.06 -1.70
N CYS A 161 -24.49 -15.35 -0.70
CA CYS A 161 -25.03 -15.37 0.65
C CYS A 161 -26.41 -14.71 0.61
N TYR A 162 -27.47 -15.39 1.03
CA TYR A 162 -28.82 -14.83 0.93
C TYR A 162 -29.60 -14.94 2.24
N GLN A 163 -29.63 -13.82 2.97
CA GLN A 163 -30.28 -13.71 4.27
C GLN A 163 -31.77 -14.09 4.28
N PRO A 164 -32.59 -13.68 3.30
CA PRO A 164 -34.03 -13.95 3.35
C PRO A 164 -34.40 -15.44 3.44
N SER A 165 -33.58 -16.34 2.90
CA SER A 165 -33.78 -17.80 3.04
C SER A 165 -32.73 -18.48 3.92
N SER A 166 -31.84 -17.72 4.55
CA SER A 166 -30.71 -18.24 5.33
C SER A 166 -29.89 -19.30 4.59
N ALA A 167 -29.65 -19.07 3.29
CA ALA A 167 -29.04 -20.05 2.41
C ALA A 167 -27.85 -19.48 1.63
N LEU A 168 -26.99 -20.41 1.20
CA LEU A 168 -25.99 -20.18 0.17
C LEU A 168 -26.58 -20.60 -1.19
N MET A 169 -26.67 -19.66 -2.13
CA MET A 169 -27.36 -19.83 -3.41
C MET A 169 -26.44 -19.57 -4.61
N ASN A 170 -26.89 -19.97 -5.81
CA ASN A 170 -26.25 -19.69 -7.10
C ASN A 170 -24.76 -20.03 -7.10
N THR A 171 -24.44 -21.20 -6.56
CA THR A 171 -23.09 -21.63 -6.27
C THR A 171 -22.43 -22.26 -7.48
N LYS A 172 -21.15 -21.95 -7.71
CA LYS A 172 -20.29 -22.73 -8.60
C LYS A 172 -18.87 -22.74 -8.06
N THR A 173 -18.28 -23.93 -8.07
CA THR A 173 -16.85 -24.14 -7.82
C THR A 173 -16.22 -24.72 -9.08
N SER A 174 -15.02 -24.25 -9.41
CA SER A 174 -14.25 -24.72 -10.55
C SER A 174 -12.80 -24.93 -10.15
N VAL A 175 -12.24 -26.08 -10.49
CA VAL A 175 -10.81 -26.38 -10.42
C VAL A 175 -10.32 -26.44 -11.86
N LEU A 176 -9.47 -25.50 -12.28
CA LEU A 176 -9.16 -25.31 -13.71
C LEU A 176 -7.92 -26.06 -14.17
N SER A 177 -6.93 -26.23 -13.31
CA SER A 177 -5.59 -26.70 -13.70
C SER A 177 -5.24 -28.08 -13.16
N SER A 178 -6.15 -28.75 -12.45
CA SER A 178 -5.90 -30.02 -11.77
C SER A 178 -7.09 -30.96 -11.85
N THR A 179 -6.81 -32.26 -11.95
CA THR A 179 -7.79 -33.34 -11.79
C THR A 179 -7.70 -34.01 -10.41
N ALA A 180 -6.66 -33.70 -9.62
CA ALA A 180 -6.41 -34.29 -8.32
C ALA A 180 -6.89 -33.41 -7.16
N ILE A 181 -6.97 -32.09 -7.38
CA ILE A 181 -7.51 -31.13 -6.42
C ILE A 181 -9.04 -31.19 -6.45
N THR A 182 -9.64 -31.30 -5.27
CA THR A 182 -11.10 -31.21 -5.09
C THR A 182 -11.45 -29.95 -4.32
N ALA A 183 -12.65 -29.41 -4.55
CA ALA A 183 -13.08 -28.18 -3.91
C ALA A 183 -14.59 -28.08 -3.82
N GLY A 184 -15.07 -27.23 -2.92
CA GLY A 184 -16.48 -26.93 -2.77
C GLY A 184 -16.74 -25.75 -1.86
N GLN A 185 -17.99 -25.60 -1.46
CA GLN A 185 -18.44 -24.54 -0.55
C GLN A 185 -19.62 -25.04 0.28
N TYR A 186 -19.74 -24.55 1.51
CA TYR A 186 -20.81 -24.92 2.45
C TYR A 186 -21.12 -23.77 3.42
N VAL A 187 -22.22 -23.92 4.18
CA VAL A 187 -22.54 -23.07 5.33
C VAL A 187 -22.07 -23.79 6.58
N GLY A 188 -21.17 -23.17 7.33
CA GLY A 188 -20.63 -23.74 8.56
C GLY A 188 -21.62 -23.70 9.72
N SER A 189 -21.27 -24.40 10.79
CA SER A 189 -22.08 -24.46 12.02
C SER A 189 -22.32 -23.10 12.66
N ASP A 190 -21.41 -22.14 12.43
CA ASP A 190 -21.48 -20.76 12.90
C ASP A 190 -22.17 -19.79 11.92
N SER A 191 -22.88 -20.34 10.93
CA SER A 191 -23.60 -19.65 9.86
C SER A 191 -22.75 -18.92 8.83
N HIS A 192 -21.41 -18.93 8.92
CA HIS A 192 -20.57 -18.35 7.87
C HIS A 192 -20.54 -19.22 6.62
N ILE A 193 -20.24 -18.59 5.49
CA ILE A 193 -19.88 -19.32 4.28
C ILE A 193 -18.42 -19.75 4.38
N TYR A 194 -18.20 -21.03 4.12
CA TYR A 194 -16.87 -21.62 3.97
C TYR A 194 -16.68 -22.07 2.53
N LEU A 195 -15.55 -21.68 1.97
CA LEU A 195 -15.00 -22.29 0.76
C LEU A 195 -13.97 -23.33 1.20
N TRP A 196 -13.78 -24.38 0.43
CA TRP A 196 -12.74 -25.33 0.74
C TRP A 196 -12.12 -25.93 -0.52
N PHE A 197 -10.85 -26.32 -0.40
CA PHE A 197 -10.22 -27.20 -1.35
C PHE A 197 -9.25 -28.15 -0.64
N LYS A 198 -9.05 -29.31 -1.26
CA LYS A 198 -8.16 -30.35 -0.81
C LYS A 198 -7.17 -30.69 -1.91
N VAL A 199 -5.90 -30.66 -1.55
CA VAL A 199 -4.78 -31.14 -2.36
C VAL A 199 -4.47 -32.61 -1.98
N PRO A 200 -3.81 -33.38 -2.84
CA PRO A 200 -3.42 -34.76 -2.52
C PRO A 200 -2.46 -34.86 -1.32
N ASP A 201 -1.56 -33.88 -1.20
CA ASP A 201 -0.50 -33.82 -0.20
C ASP A 201 -0.21 -32.36 0.15
N THR A 202 -0.33 -31.95 1.42
CA THR A 202 -0.04 -30.57 1.82
C THR A 202 1.44 -30.18 1.85
N TYR A 203 2.38 -31.11 1.66
CA TYR A 203 3.83 -30.86 1.76
C TYR A 203 4.28 -29.71 0.84
N TYR A 204 4.87 -28.67 1.45
CA TYR A 204 5.31 -27.44 0.78
C TYR A 204 4.23 -26.81 -0.12
N THR A 205 3.00 -26.73 0.39
CA THR A 205 1.89 -26.07 -0.30
C THR A 205 1.91 -24.57 -0.04
N THR A 206 1.89 -23.79 -1.11
CA THR A 206 1.81 -22.31 -1.06
C THR A 206 0.66 -21.83 -1.93
N PHE A 207 -0.20 -20.96 -1.41
CA PHE A 207 -1.22 -20.30 -2.21
C PHE A 207 -1.59 -18.93 -1.64
N ARG A 208 -2.27 -18.16 -2.46
CA ARG A 208 -2.95 -16.93 -2.06
C ARG A 208 -4.43 -16.99 -2.41
N ILE A 209 -5.21 -16.15 -1.74
CA ILE A 209 -6.61 -15.91 -2.03
C ILE A 209 -6.75 -14.53 -2.65
N ASP A 210 -7.43 -14.47 -3.78
CA ASP A 210 -7.79 -13.25 -4.50
C ASP A 210 -9.33 -13.07 -4.45
N ALA A 211 -9.81 -11.84 -4.52
CA ALA A 211 -11.24 -11.52 -4.51
C ALA A 211 -11.60 -10.52 -5.61
N MET A 212 -12.81 -10.64 -6.14
CA MET A 212 -13.40 -9.66 -7.07
C MET A 212 -14.76 -9.20 -6.56
N ARG A 213 -15.01 -7.88 -6.61
CA ARG A 213 -16.32 -7.33 -6.27
C ARG A 213 -17.32 -7.69 -7.35
N VAL A 214 -18.38 -8.40 -6.97
CA VAL A 214 -19.46 -8.81 -7.87
C VAL A 214 -20.83 -8.42 -7.33
N GLY A 215 -21.71 -7.94 -8.21
CA GLY A 215 -23.09 -7.58 -7.86
C GLY A 215 -23.20 -6.67 -6.64
N ASN A 216 -23.99 -7.09 -5.65
CA ASN A 216 -24.17 -6.38 -4.38
C ASN A 216 -23.13 -6.75 -3.30
N GLY A 217 -22.11 -7.55 -3.64
CA GLY A 217 -21.04 -7.94 -2.73
C GLY A 217 -20.06 -6.81 -2.40
N THR A 218 -19.30 -7.03 -1.33
CA THR A 218 -18.18 -6.15 -0.94
C THR A 218 -16.88 -6.62 -1.57
N LEU A 219 -15.99 -5.67 -1.86
CA LEU A 219 -14.62 -5.96 -2.25
C LEU A 219 -13.83 -6.37 -1.01
N LEU A 220 -13.64 -7.67 -0.83
CA LEU A 220 -12.89 -8.20 0.31
C LEU A 220 -11.42 -7.78 0.27
N GLN A 221 -10.84 -7.58 1.44
CA GLN A 221 -9.47 -7.13 1.66
C GLN A 221 -8.73 -8.05 2.63
N GLU A 222 -7.45 -7.75 2.85
CA GLU A 222 -6.65 -8.44 3.85
C GLU A 222 -7.29 -8.32 5.24
N GLY A 223 -7.43 -9.47 5.93
CA GLY A 223 -8.07 -9.57 7.24
C GLY A 223 -9.56 -9.91 7.20
N ASP A 224 -10.24 -9.82 6.05
CA ASP A 224 -11.67 -10.15 5.94
C ASP A 224 -11.94 -11.66 5.93
N VAL A 225 -10.96 -12.46 5.48
CA VAL A 225 -11.08 -13.92 5.36
C VAL A 225 -10.09 -14.62 6.27
N GLN A 226 -10.45 -15.81 6.73
CA GLN A 226 -9.59 -16.66 7.56
C GLN A 226 -9.33 -18.00 6.87
N ILE A 227 -8.07 -18.40 6.80
CA ILE A 227 -7.68 -19.73 6.31
C ILE A 227 -7.50 -20.66 7.52
N ILE A 228 -8.15 -21.82 7.47
CA ILE A 228 -8.12 -22.86 8.51
C ILE A 228 -7.75 -24.18 7.83
N MET A 229 -6.69 -24.83 8.30
CA MET A 229 -6.31 -26.17 7.83
C MET A 229 -6.80 -27.21 8.84
N SER A 230 -7.66 -28.14 8.41
CA SER A 230 -8.29 -29.14 9.28
C SER A 230 -8.60 -30.41 8.49
N PRO A 231 -8.53 -31.61 9.11
CA PRO A 231 -8.99 -32.85 8.47
C PRO A 231 -10.52 -32.98 8.43
N GLN A 232 -11.27 -32.09 9.09
CA GLN A 232 -12.73 -32.12 9.09
C GLN A 232 -13.28 -31.68 7.72
N ASN A 233 -14.28 -32.42 7.22
CA ASN A 233 -14.94 -32.09 5.96
C ASN A 233 -15.71 -30.76 6.02
N GLN A 234 -16.22 -30.37 7.20
CA GLN A 234 -16.93 -29.12 7.46
C GLN A 234 -16.63 -28.63 8.89
N LEU A 235 -16.68 -27.30 9.08
CA LEU A 235 -16.47 -26.59 10.35
C LEU A 235 -17.77 -25.98 10.89
#